data_AF-A0A9P4R0K2-F1
#
_entry.id   AF-A0A9P4R0K2-F1
#
_cell.length_a   1.000
_cell.length_b   1.000
_cell.length_c   1.000
_cell.angle_alpha   90.00
_cell.angle_beta   90.00
_cell.angle_gamma   90.00
#
_symmetry.space_group_name_H-M   'P 1'
#
loop_
_entity.id
_entity.type
_entity.pdbx_description
1 polymer ?
#
loop_
_entity_poly.entity_id
_entity_poly.type
_entity_poly.pdbx_seq_one_letter_code
_entity_poly.pdbx_strand_id
1 'polypeptide(L)'
;MAGQDTPMLTSSSSHRLPTVSASQALQSIQQRGTRAVSTGLGQLNKILAPQGLPGSNIQGGLVRGKITEVYGPSGAGKTAFGIQAGVNALCDGHHVVWVDAAATLVPERFNNVLFARNSSNPTVPKVIGAIASTEASPPKLSPDELQSHFHHVSCPTLAHLLALFVRPPSSFPPPNTRLIVIDSLSSLFDNAYPRNVDDRTSRSKGDQARWASGRKFAVMNELISMLAKMAAMHDIALLLTCQTITRIRGGSRALLVPAISGTEWDNGISTRLVVFRDWVPAKGKWNDMDADKLRKARYVGVLKANGVIMAEEGGIGNVVPFAVDSSGLCDIQMAAVDITPPTVPNALQLRPPKRRFTEIGDSEDDDPDSDELYGWVEDDAVAAEGLLIDDQVPERLEDGAGPPTNGAREPPSKKVVQ
;
A
#
# COMPACT_ATOMS: atom_id res chain seq x y z
N MET A 1 -33.31 50.70 4.07
CA MET A 1 -34.14 49.66 3.41
C MET A 1 -33.75 49.62 1.95
N ALA A 2 -32.99 48.60 1.55
CA ALA A 2 -32.70 48.26 0.16
C ALA A 2 -32.51 46.73 0.11
N GLY A 3 -33.20 46.09 -0.83
CA GLY A 3 -33.59 44.69 -0.81
C GLY A 3 -32.44 43.68 -0.90
N GLN A 4 -32.63 42.55 -0.23
CA GLN A 4 -31.88 41.33 -0.44
C GLN A 4 -32.41 40.65 -1.70
N ASP A 5 -31.62 40.68 -2.78
CA ASP A 5 -31.79 39.75 -3.89
C ASP A 5 -31.02 38.47 -3.56
N THR A 6 -31.74 37.44 -3.15
CA THR A 6 -31.28 36.04 -3.15
C THR A 6 -31.35 35.50 -4.58
N PRO A 7 -30.23 35.14 -5.24
CA PRO A 7 -30.33 34.34 -6.44
C PRO A 7 -30.58 32.88 -6.04
N MET A 8 -31.81 32.41 -6.29
CA MET A 8 -32.08 30.98 -6.44
C MET A 8 -31.23 30.46 -7.60
N LEU A 9 -30.15 29.72 -7.29
CA LEU A 9 -29.44 28.94 -8.29
C LEU A 9 -30.11 27.58 -8.42
N THR A 10 -30.87 27.47 -9.50
CA THR A 10 -31.45 26.24 -10.01
C THR A 10 -30.36 25.25 -10.45
N SER A 11 -30.65 23.97 -10.21
CA SER A 11 -29.82 22.82 -10.54
C SER A 11 -29.51 22.70 -12.04
N SER A 12 -28.23 22.70 -12.42
CA SER A 12 -27.74 22.10 -13.66
C SER A 12 -26.24 21.73 -13.57
N SER A 13 -25.96 20.42 -13.58
CA SER A 13 -24.67 19.72 -13.74
C SER A 13 -23.37 20.39 -13.24
N SER A 14 -23.04 20.22 -11.96
CA SER A 14 -21.73 20.58 -11.40
C SER A 14 -20.66 19.54 -11.73
N HIS A 15 -20.08 19.59 -12.94
CA HIS A 15 -18.91 18.78 -13.31
C HIS A 15 -17.56 19.45 -12.95
N ARG A 16 -17.59 20.64 -12.34
CA ARG A 16 -16.41 21.29 -11.77
C ARG A 16 -16.60 21.41 -10.27
N LEU A 17 -15.60 20.92 -9.52
CA LEU A 17 -15.48 21.26 -8.11
C LEU A 17 -15.42 22.78 -8.00
N PRO A 18 -16.11 23.38 -7.01
CA PRO A 18 -16.02 24.82 -6.77
C PRO A 18 -14.55 25.20 -6.63
N THR A 19 -14.12 26.24 -7.34
CA THR A 19 -12.75 26.74 -7.26
C THR A 19 -12.52 27.33 -5.87
N VAL A 20 -11.79 26.60 -5.04
CA VAL A 20 -11.36 27.05 -3.72
C VAL A 20 -9.97 27.65 -3.87
N SER A 21 -9.72 28.83 -3.31
CA SER A 21 -8.36 29.40 -3.33
C SER A 21 -7.41 28.52 -2.51
N ALA A 22 -6.11 28.53 -2.86
CA ALA A 22 -5.11 27.78 -2.10
C ALA A 22 -5.08 28.21 -0.61
N SER A 23 -5.33 29.49 -0.33
CA SER A 23 -5.42 30.01 1.05
C SER A 23 -6.64 29.48 1.80
N GLN A 24 -7.81 29.42 1.17
CA GLN A 24 -9.03 28.84 1.75
C GLN A 24 -8.88 27.34 1.97
N ALA A 25 -8.27 26.62 1.02
CA ALA A 25 -7.98 25.21 1.17
C ALA A 25 -7.04 24.97 2.36
N LEU A 26 -5.98 25.77 2.49
CA LEU A 26 -5.02 25.67 3.61
C LEU A 26 -5.66 26.02 4.96
N GLN A 27 -6.48 27.07 5.04
CA GLN A 27 -7.26 27.39 6.23
C GLN A 27 -8.26 26.28 6.58
N SER A 28 -8.92 25.68 5.59
CA SER A 28 -9.82 24.54 5.82
C SER A 28 -9.08 23.31 6.34
N ILE A 29 -7.82 23.12 5.95
CA ILE A 29 -6.96 22.05 6.46
C ILE A 29 -6.56 22.36 7.91
N GLN A 30 -6.21 23.61 8.22
CA GLN A 30 -5.86 24.04 9.58
C GLN A 30 -7.05 23.92 10.56
N GLN A 31 -8.25 24.34 10.13
CA GLN A 31 -9.46 24.29 10.96
C GLN A 31 -9.95 22.86 11.23
N ARG A 32 -9.62 21.90 10.35
CA ARG A 32 -10.05 20.50 10.47
C ARG A 32 -9.22 19.68 11.46
N GLY A 33 -8.19 20.27 12.08
CA GLY A 33 -7.34 19.58 13.07
C GLY A 33 -6.51 18.44 12.48
N THR A 34 -6.07 17.51 13.33
CA THR A 34 -5.23 16.37 12.92
C THR A 34 -6.03 15.42 12.03
N ARG A 35 -5.63 15.30 10.76
CA ARG A 35 -6.19 14.30 9.83
C ARG A 35 -5.47 12.96 9.88
N ALA A 36 -4.68 12.70 10.91
CA ALA A 36 -3.85 11.51 10.99
C ALA A 36 -4.37 10.54 12.06
N VAL A 37 -4.41 9.26 11.72
CA VAL A 37 -4.61 8.18 12.69
C VAL A 37 -3.26 7.81 13.28
N SER A 38 -3.15 7.78 14.61
CA SER A 38 -1.90 7.44 15.29
C SER A 38 -1.43 6.02 14.97
N THR A 39 -0.14 5.85 14.67
CA THR A 39 0.49 4.53 14.50
C THR A 39 0.74 3.81 15.83
N GLY A 40 0.64 4.52 16.96
CA GLY A 40 1.01 4.02 18.29
C GLY A 40 2.49 4.17 18.61
N LEU A 41 3.31 4.56 17.63
CA LEU A 41 4.73 4.82 17.78
C LEU A 41 4.96 6.34 17.71
N GLY A 42 5.35 6.94 18.84
CA GLY A 42 5.52 8.39 18.96
C GLY A 42 6.63 8.92 18.06
N GLN A 43 7.70 8.16 17.88
CA GLN A 43 8.80 8.51 16.97
C GLN A 43 8.36 8.50 15.51
N LEU A 44 7.62 7.47 15.10
CA LEU A 44 7.11 7.35 13.74
C LEU A 44 6.08 8.45 13.44
N ASN A 45 5.15 8.73 14.36
CA ASN A 45 4.18 9.80 14.20
C ASN A 45 4.86 11.17 14.01
N LYS A 46 5.99 11.44 14.67
CA LYS A 46 6.76 12.68 14.47
C LYS A 46 7.36 12.75 13.06
N ILE A 47 7.90 11.64 12.56
CA ILE A 47 8.47 11.58 11.20
C ILE A 47 7.38 11.73 10.13
N LEU A 48 6.19 11.17 10.38
CA LEU A 48 5.05 11.25 9.46
C LEU A 48 4.24 12.55 9.60
N ALA A 49 4.60 13.43 10.54
CA ALA A 49 3.93 14.71 10.70
C ALA A 49 4.12 15.55 9.42
N PRO A 50 3.04 16.19 8.92
CA PRO A 50 3.19 17.12 7.82
C PRO A 50 4.13 18.26 8.25
N GLN A 51 5.01 18.68 7.34
CA GLN A 51 5.86 19.85 7.55
C GLN A 51 4.95 21.09 7.60
N GLY A 52 4.52 21.46 8.80
CA GLY A 52 3.69 22.62 9.06
C GLY A 52 4.50 23.92 9.11
N LEU A 53 3.80 25.05 9.07
CA LEU A 53 4.40 26.35 9.38
C LEU A 53 4.92 26.34 10.83
N PRO A 54 5.99 27.10 11.15
CA PRO A 54 6.52 27.20 12.50
C PRO A 54 5.43 27.54 13.51
N GLY A 55 5.28 26.73 14.56
CA GLY A 55 4.28 26.92 15.62
C GLY A 55 3.00 26.07 15.53
N SER A 56 2.79 25.32 14.45
CA SER A 56 1.70 24.34 14.35
C SER A 56 2.21 22.90 14.56
N ASN A 57 2.15 22.40 15.80
CA ASN A 57 2.48 21.01 16.11
C ASN A 57 1.30 20.10 15.76
N ILE A 58 1.16 19.75 14.48
CA ILE A 58 0.16 18.77 14.04
C ILE A 58 0.69 17.38 14.37
N GLN A 59 -0.06 16.62 15.17
CA GLN A 59 0.26 15.22 15.45
C GLN A 59 0.22 14.41 14.15
N GLY A 60 1.34 13.80 13.78
CA GLY A 60 1.44 12.96 12.58
C GLY A 60 0.98 11.53 12.79
N GLY A 61 1.01 10.76 11.71
CA GLY A 61 0.50 9.38 11.67
C GLY A 61 0.04 8.99 10.26
N LEU A 62 -0.91 8.06 10.19
CA LEU A 62 -1.53 7.62 8.94
C LEU A 62 -2.53 8.67 8.45
N VAL A 63 -2.18 9.37 7.38
CA VAL A 63 -2.98 10.50 6.87
C VAL A 63 -4.28 10.00 6.23
N ARG A 64 -5.40 10.59 6.64
CA ARG A 64 -6.72 10.38 6.05
C ARG A 64 -6.81 11.00 4.67
N GLY A 65 -7.60 10.38 3.78
CA GLY A 65 -7.63 10.75 2.37
C GLY A 65 -6.51 10.14 1.54
N LYS A 66 -5.64 9.32 2.16
CA LYS A 66 -4.42 8.79 1.55
C LYS A 66 -4.22 7.31 1.86
N ILE A 67 -3.39 6.69 1.02
CA ILE A 67 -3.00 5.28 1.16
C ILE A 67 -1.62 5.21 1.80
N THR A 68 -1.51 4.36 2.81
CA THR A 68 -0.25 3.93 3.43
C THR A 68 -0.01 2.46 3.14
N GLU A 69 1.14 2.13 2.57
CA GLU A 69 1.59 0.76 2.37
C GLU A 69 2.64 0.40 3.43
N VAL A 70 2.43 -0.73 4.10
CA VAL A 70 3.39 -1.37 5.00
C VAL A 70 3.80 -2.70 4.39
N TYR A 71 5.04 -2.78 3.93
CA TYR A 71 5.58 -4.02 3.38
C TYR A 71 6.72 -4.56 4.24
N GLY A 72 7.02 -5.85 4.09
CA GLY A 72 8.09 -6.48 4.86
C GLY A 72 8.00 -8.00 4.84
N PRO A 73 9.03 -8.70 5.33
CA PRO A 73 9.03 -10.16 5.42
C PRO A 73 7.90 -10.72 6.31
N SER A 74 7.60 -12.01 6.15
CA SER A 74 6.70 -12.73 7.04
C SER A 74 7.16 -12.64 8.49
N GLY A 75 6.24 -12.44 9.42
CA GLY A 75 6.55 -12.31 10.85
C GLY A 75 7.25 -11.01 11.27
N ALA A 76 7.47 -10.04 10.36
CA ALA A 76 8.10 -8.77 10.71
C ALA A 76 7.24 -7.88 11.63
N GLY A 77 5.92 -8.09 11.67
CA GLY A 77 4.99 -7.35 12.55
C GLY A 77 3.96 -6.48 11.80
N LYS A 78 3.78 -6.68 10.49
CA LYS A 78 2.83 -5.92 9.66
C LYS A 78 1.38 -5.94 10.20
N THR A 79 0.86 -7.13 10.49
CA THR A 79 -0.48 -7.30 11.09
C THR A 79 -0.56 -6.65 12.47
N ALA A 80 0.46 -6.77 13.31
CA ALA A 80 0.50 -6.12 14.61
C ALA A 80 0.48 -4.58 14.49
N PHE A 81 1.13 -4.03 13.46
CA PHE A 81 1.06 -2.61 13.12
C PHE A 81 -0.35 -2.19 12.71
N GLY A 82 -1.02 -2.98 11.88
CA GLY A 82 -2.43 -2.77 11.53
C GLY A 82 -3.35 -2.80 12.74
N ILE A 83 -3.19 -3.80 13.62
CA ILE A 83 -3.97 -3.93 14.86
C ILE A 83 -3.80 -2.69 15.74
N GLN A 84 -2.56 -2.23 15.93
CA GLN A 84 -2.29 -1.05 16.75
C GLN A 84 -2.93 0.22 16.18
N ALA A 85 -2.85 0.44 14.86
CA ALA A 85 -3.50 1.55 14.20
C ALA A 85 -5.03 1.49 14.35
N GLY A 86 -5.61 0.28 14.22
CA GLY A 86 -7.03 0.02 14.47
C GLY A 86 -7.46 0.37 15.88
N VAL A 87 -6.75 -0.15 16.89
CA VAL A 87 -7.03 0.13 18.30
C VAL A 87 -6.93 1.62 18.59
N ASN A 88 -5.92 2.32 18.06
CA ASN A 88 -5.80 3.77 18.25
C ASN A 88 -7.00 4.52 17.67
N ALA A 89 -7.42 4.20 16.44
CA ALA A 89 -8.59 4.83 15.83
C ALA A 89 -9.87 4.57 16.62
N LEU A 90 -10.07 3.35 17.14
CA LEU A 90 -11.21 3.02 18.00
C LEU A 90 -11.19 3.83 19.31
N CYS A 91 -10.03 3.94 19.95
CA CYS A 91 -9.85 4.74 21.17
C CYS A 91 -10.11 6.24 20.94
N ASP A 92 -9.88 6.73 19.72
CA ASP A 92 -10.21 8.11 19.31
C ASP A 92 -11.71 8.28 18.96
N GLY A 93 -12.52 7.23 19.12
CA GLY A 93 -13.97 7.24 18.87
C GLY A 93 -14.35 7.09 17.39
N HIS A 94 -13.43 6.59 16.56
CA HIS A 94 -13.66 6.37 15.14
C HIS A 94 -14.01 4.92 14.85
N HIS A 95 -14.67 4.67 13.72
CA HIS A 95 -14.93 3.31 13.26
C HIS A 95 -13.75 2.81 12.43
N VAL A 96 -13.52 1.50 12.52
CA VAL A 96 -12.44 0.81 11.81
C VAL A 96 -13.03 -0.35 11.04
N VAL A 97 -12.66 -0.44 9.76
CA VAL A 97 -12.95 -1.63 8.97
C VAL A 97 -11.67 -2.43 8.81
N TRP A 98 -11.72 -3.70 9.16
CA TRP A 98 -10.67 -4.67 8.86
C TRP A 98 -11.11 -5.57 7.71
N VAL A 99 -10.38 -5.51 6.60
CA VAL A 99 -10.57 -6.38 5.43
C VAL A 99 -9.54 -7.50 5.48
N ASP A 100 -10.04 -8.68 5.79
CA ASP A 100 -9.29 -9.92 5.93
C ASP A 100 -9.09 -10.53 4.54
N ALA A 101 -7.97 -10.22 3.92
CA ALA A 101 -7.67 -10.61 2.54
C ALA A 101 -7.09 -12.02 2.47
N ALA A 102 -5.89 -12.19 3.02
CA ALA A 102 -5.16 -13.46 2.97
C ALA A 102 -4.52 -13.85 4.30
N ALA A 103 -4.64 -13.00 5.33
CA ALA A 103 -4.05 -13.22 6.63
C ALA A 103 -5.12 -13.00 7.70
N THR A 104 -5.66 -14.08 8.26
CA THR A 104 -6.79 -14.00 9.17
C THR A 104 -6.47 -13.26 10.46
N LEU A 105 -7.26 -12.23 10.76
CA LEU A 105 -7.19 -11.52 12.03
C LEU A 105 -7.57 -12.46 13.18
N VAL A 106 -6.66 -12.62 14.14
CA VAL A 106 -6.92 -13.33 15.39
C VAL A 106 -7.66 -12.39 16.35
N PRO A 107 -8.96 -12.60 16.65
CA PRO A 107 -9.75 -11.66 17.44
C PRO A 107 -9.21 -11.47 18.86
N GLU A 108 -8.70 -12.56 19.46
CA GLU A 108 -8.08 -12.53 20.79
C GLU A 108 -6.90 -11.55 20.82
N ARG A 109 -6.05 -11.56 19.78
CA ARG A 109 -4.91 -10.64 19.70
C ARG A 109 -5.38 -9.20 19.59
N PHE A 110 -6.41 -8.92 18.80
CA PHE A 110 -6.98 -7.58 18.68
C PHE A 110 -7.53 -7.08 20.03
N ASN A 111 -8.33 -7.91 20.70
CA ASN A 111 -8.93 -7.61 21.99
C ASN A 111 -7.90 -7.38 23.09
N ASN A 112 -6.83 -8.18 23.13
CA ASN A 112 -5.75 -8.01 24.10
C ASN A 112 -5.10 -6.62 23.99
N VAL A 113 -4.86 -6.13 22.77
CA VAL A 113 -4.31 -4.79 22.53
C VAL A 113 -5.34 -3.70 22.88
N LEU A 114 -6.60 -3.90 22.50
CA LEU A 114 -7.70 -2.96 22.79
C LEU A 114 -7.89 -2.74 24.31
N PHE A 115 -7.91 -3.83 25.09
CA PHE A 115 -8.22 -3.77 26.52
C PHE A 115 -7.00 -3.55 27.42
N ALA A 116 -5.78 -3.84 26.96
CA ALA A 116 -4.57 -3.50 27.69
C ALA A 116 -4.45 -1.99 27.93
N ARG A 117 -4.91 -1.16 26.97
CA ARG A 117 -4.89 0.30 27.07
C ARG A 117 -5.92 0.86 28.06
N ASN A 118 -7.04 0.16 28.24
CA ASN A 118 -8.05 0.54 29.23
C ASN A 118 -7.65 0.13 30.67
N SER A 119 -6.77 -0.86 30.79
CA SER A 119 -6.30 -1.41 32.07
C SER A 119 -5.07 -0.68 32.64
N SER A 120 -4.45 0.25 31.90
CA SER A 120 -3.34 1.06 32.42
C SER A 120 -3.87 2.05 33.47
N ASN A 121 -3.80 1.61 34.72
CA ASN A 121 -4.05 2.39 35.93
C ASN A 121 -3.18 3.68 35.93
N PRO A 122 -3.71 4.87 36.27
CA PRO A 122 -2.95 6.13 36.28
C PRO A 122 -2.09 6.28 37.54
N THR A 123 -1.19 5.33 37.82
CA THR A 123 -0.33 5.33 39.02
C THR A 123 1.14 5.70 38.78
N VAL A 124 1.47 6.28 37.62
CA VAL A 124 2.77 6.96 37.46
C VAL A 124 2.55 8.46 37.68
N PRO A 125 3.19 9.10 38.68
CA PRO A 125 3.06 10.53 38.89
C PRO A 125 3.57 11.26 37.64
N LYS A 126 2.68 12.00 36.96
CA LYS A 126 3.11 13.07 36.05
C LYS A 126 3.91 14.06 36.90
N VAL A 127 5.23 14.03 36.75
CA VAL A 127 6.10 15.09 37.25
C VAL A 127 5.57 16.41 36.68
N ILE A 128 5.26 17.30 37.62
CA ILE A 128 4.65 18.61 37.45
C ILE A 128 5.54 19.45 36.52
N GLY A 129 4.96 20.01 35.45
CA GLY A 129 5.65 21.00 34.63
C GLY A 129 5.24 21.09 33.16
N ALA A 130 3.95 21.24 32.85
CA ALA A 130 3.54 21.83 31.57
C ALA A 130 2.12 22.40 31.72
N ILE A 131 1.99 23.66 31.35
CA ILE A 131 0.84 24.53 31.49
C ILE A 131 -0.35 23.93 30.73
N ALA A 132 -1.51 23.91 31.38
CA ALA A 132 -2.75 23.35 30.87
C ALA A 132 -3.21 24.09 29.60
N SER A 133 -3.15 23.41 28.46
CA SER A 133 -4.03 23.66 27.33
C SER A 133 -5.18 22.65 27.39
N THR A 134 -6.38 23.18 27.61
CA THR A 134 -7.66 22.49 27.71
C THR A 134 -8.02 21.85 26.36
N GLU A 135 -7.51 20.67 26.06
CA GLU A 135 -8.10 19.81 25.03
C GLU A 135 -8.94 18.73 25.71
N ALA A 136 -10.23 18.74 25.40
CA ALA A 136 -11.21 17.80 25.92
C ALA A 136 -10.73 16.36 25.65
N SER A 137 -10.58 15.58 26.71
CA SER A 137 -10.33 14.14 26.58
C SER A 137 -11.52 13.53 25.85
N PRO A 138 -11.33 12.66 24.84
CA PRO A 138 -12.45 11.94 24.24
C PRO A 138 -13.21 11.18 25.35
N PRO A 139 -14.55 11.09 25.26
CA PRO A 139 -15.33 10.32 26.21
C PRO A 139 -14.81 8.89 26.21
N LYS A 140 -14.51 8.35 27.40
CA LYS A 140 -14.11 6.95 27.55
C LYS A 140 -15.29 6.07 27.15
N LEU A 141 -15.29 5.60 25.91
CA LEU A 141 -16.27 4.66 25.40
C LEU A 141 -16.20 3.35 26.20
N SER A 142 -17.36 2.76 26.44
CA SER A 142 -17.46 1.43 27.05
C SER A 142 -16.82 0.38 26.12
N PRO A 143 -16.37 -0.77 26.67
CA PRO A 143 -15.76 -1.83 25.86
C PRO A 143 -16.71 -2.34 24.76
N ASP A 144 -18.02 -2.41 25.04
CA ASP A 144 -19.04 -2.87 24.10
C ASP A 144 -19.24 -1.88 22.94
N GLU A 145 -19.21 -0.57 23.23
CA GLU A 145 -19.25 0.48 22.21
C GLU A 145 -18.02 0.43 21.30
N LEU A 146 -16.81 0.25 21.87
CA LEU A 146 -15.57 0.13 21.09
C LEU A 146 -15.61 -1.08 20.15
N GLN A 147 -16.17 -2.21 20.60
CA GLN A 147 -16.37 -3.38 19.74
C GLN A 147 -17.40 -3.12 18.63
N SER A 148 -18.47 -2.36 18.91
CA SER A 148 -19.48 -2.02 17.89
C SER A 148 -18.93 -1.14 16.75
N HIS A 149 -17.87 -0.37 17.03
CA HIS A 149 -17.18 0.47 16.04
C HIS A 149 -16.17 -0.31 15.18
N PHE A 150 -15.90 -1.58 15.51
CA PHE A 150 -15.00 -2.45 14.75
C PHE A 150 -15.79 -3.34 13.80
N HIS A 151 -15.54 -3.17 12.49
CA HIS A 151 -16.21 -3.92 11.44
C HIS A 151 -15.22 -4.85 10.74
N HIS A 152 -15.46 -6.15 10.83
CA HIS A 152 -14.62 -7.17 10.17
C HIS A 152 -15.29 -7.68 8.89
N VAL A 153 -14.54 -7.69 7.78
CA VAL A 153 -15.00 -8.15 6.46
C VAL A 153 -13.99 -9.16 5.92
N SER A 154 -14.42 -10.36 5.54
CA SER A 154 -13.55 -11.33 4.87
C SER A 154 -13.61 -11.19 3.36
N CYS A 155 -12.46 -11.16 2.71
CA CYS A 155 -12.28 -11.03 1.26
C CYS A 155 -11.24 -12.06 0.78
N PRO A 156 -11.60 -13.35 0.71
CA PRO A 156 -10.63 -14.44 0.49
C PRO A 156 -10.03 -14.47 -0.93
N THR A 157 -10.57 -13.71 -1.88
CA THR A 157 -10.06 -13.64 -3.25
C THR A 157 -9.96 -12.19 -3.73
N LEU A 158 -9.12 -11.96 -4.74
CA LEU A 158 -8.99 -10.64 -5.39
C LEU A 158 -10.34 -10.13 -5.93
N ALA A 159 -11.19 -11.04 -6.44
CA ALA A 159 -12.51 -10.67 -6.94
C ALA A 159 -13.45 -10.13 -5.84
N HIS A 160 -13.40 -10.69 -4.63
CA HIS A 160 -14.17 -10.15 -3.48
C HIS A 160 -13.71 -8.74 -3.13
N LEU A 161 -12.39 -8.52 -3.10
CA LEU A 161 -11.83 -7.20 -2.83
C LEU A 161 -12.23 -6.19 -3.91
N LEU A 162 -12.09 -6.55 -5.19
CA LEU A 162 -12.51 -5.69 -6.31
C LEU A 162 -14.00 -5.38 -6.22
N ALA A 163 -14.86 -6.36 -5.95
CA ALA A 163 -16.29 -6.11 -5.78
C ALA A 163 -16.57 -5.10 -4.67
N LEU A 164 -15.88 -5.20 -3.53
CA LEU A 164 -16.06 -4.32 -2.38
C LEU A 164 -15.65 -2.86 -2.66
N PHE A 165 -14.62 -2.62 -3.48
CA PHE A 165 -14.09 -1.27 -3.70
C PHE A 165 -14.50 -0.65 -5.05
N VAL A 166 -14.71 -1.45 -6.10
CA VAL A 166 -15.16 -0.97 -7.41
C VAL A 166 -16.67 -0.70 -7.40
N ARG A 167 -17.44 -1.54 -6.70
CA ARG A 167 -18.89 -1.39 -6.54
C ARG A 167 -19.27 -1.56 -5.07
N PRO A 168 -18.88 -0.62 -4.20
CA PRO A 168 -19.17 -0.72 -2.78
C PRO A 168 -20.69 -0.81 -2.54
N PRO A 169 -21.15 -1.68 -1.63
CA PRO A 169 -22.54 -1.66 -1.20
C PRO A 169 -22.86 -0.32 -0.53
N SER A 170 -24.12 0.10 -0.54
CA SER A 170 -24.55 1.40 0.01
C SER A 170 -24.22 1.59 1.50
N SER A 171 -24.03 0.49 2.22
CA SER A 171 -23.65 0.48 3.64
C SER A 171 -22.13 0.54 3.87
N PHE A 172 -21.31 0.60 2.82
CA PHE A 172 -19.86 0.57 2.91
C PHE A 172 -19.20 1.82 2.32
N PRO A 173 -18.24 2.43 3.03
CA PRO A 173 -17.86 2.15 4.42
C PRO A 173 -18.97 2.61 5.41
N PRO A 174 -19.09 1.98 6.59
CA PRO A 174 -19.98 2.48 7.64
C PRO A 174 -19.70 3.96 7.96
N PRO A 175 -20.73 4.74 8.38
CA PRO A 175 -20.52 6.12 8.76
C PRO A 175 -19.49 6.22 9.88
N ASN A 176 -18.74 7.33 9.93
CA ASN A 176 -17.65 7.56 10.89
C ASN A 176 -16.46 6.57 10.79
N THR A 177 -16.35 5.77 9.73
CA THR A 177 -15.12 5.03 9.43
C THR A 177 -13.99 6.01 9.14
N ARG A 178 -12.87 5.88 9.85
CA ARG A 178 -11.67 6.72 9.63
C ARG A 178 -10.42 5.92 9.26
N LEU A 179 -10.46 4.60 9.44
CA LEU A 179 -9.38 3.69 9.06
C LEU A 179 -9.97 2.44 8.39
N ILE A 180 -9.37 2.06 7.27
CA ILE A 180 -9.59 0.75 6.64
C ILE A 180 -8.23 0.05 6.56
N VAL A 181 -8.14 -1.17 7.10
CA VAL A 181 -6.94 -2.01 7.04
C VAL A 181 -7.20 -3.16 6.08
N ILE A 182 -6.30 -3.43 5.14
CA ILE A 182 -6.37 -4.57 4.21
C ILE A 182 -5.16 -5.47 4.46
N ASP A 183 -5.37 -6.68 4.99
CA ASP A 183 -4.31 -7.59 5.43
C ASP A 183 -4.46 -9.03 4.87
N SER A 184 -3.57 -9.59 4.05
CA SER A 184 -2.51 -8.96 3.25
C SER A 184 -2.85 -8.95 1.76
N LEU A 185 -2.68 -7.80 1.11
CA LEU A 185 -3.13 -7.58 -0.27
C LEU A 185 -2.32 -8.37 -1.31
N SER A 186 -0.99 -8.41 -1.18
CA SER A 186 -0.11 -9.01 -2.19
C SER A 186 -0.42 -10.49 -2.45
N SER A 187 -0.80 -11.23 -1.41
CA SER A 187 -1.16 -12.64 -1.52
C SER A 187 -2.39 -12.88 -2.39
N LEU A 188 -3.34 -11.92 -2.45
CA LEU A 188 -4.49 -12.03 -3.35
C LEU A 188 -4.06 -11.94 -4.83
N PHE A 189 -3.11 -11.06 -5.14
CA PHE A 189 -2.56 -10.94 -6.49
C PHE A 189 -1.71 -12.16 -6.87
N ASP A 190 -0.90 -12.67 -5.95
CA ASP A 190 -0.07 -13.85 -6.22
C ASP A 190 -0.93 -15.10 -6.45
N ASN A 191 -2.04 -15.24 -5.73
CA ASN A 191 -2.99 -16.34 -5.93
C ASN A 191 -3.82 -16.18 -7.22
N ALA A 192 -4.21 -14.96 -7.60
CA ALA A 192 -5.00 -14.72 -8.80
C ALA A 192 -4.17 -14.75 -10.10
N TYR A 193 -2.88 -14.39 -10.01
CA TYR A 193 -1.94 -14.33 -11.13
C TYR A 193 -0.65 -15.07 -10.76
N PRO A 194 -0.70 -16.42 -10.67
CA PRO A 194 0.46 -17.23 -10.32
C PRO A 194 1.54 -17.12 -11.40
N ARG A 195 2.80 -17.10 -10.95
CA ARG A 195 3.97 -17.16 -11.83
C ARG A 195 4.28 -18.62 -12.13
N ASN A 196 4.09 -19.07 -13.36
CA ASN A 196 4.46 -20.42 -13.76
C ASN A 196 5.98 -20.54 -13.78
N VAL A 197 6.51 -21.49 -12.99
CA VAL A 197 7.96 -21.76 -12.92
C VAL A 197 8.44 -22.45 -14.20
N ASP A 198 7.59 -23.22 -14.85
CA ASP A 198 7.91 -23.96 -16.09
C ASP A 198 8.06 -23.04 -17.31
N ASP A 199 7.50 -21.83 -17.26
CA ASP A 199 7.64 -20.81 -18.31
C ASP A 199 8.99 -20.07 -18.24
N ARG A 200 9.87 -20.46 -17.30
CA ARG A 200 11.23 -19.94 -17.16
C ARG A 200 12.25 -20.61 -18.07
N THR A 201 11.93 -21.80 -18.58
CA THR A 201 12.80 -22.58 -19.47
C THR A 201 12.38 -22.51 -20.93
N SER A 202 11.17 -22.00 -21.23
CA SER A 202 10.72 -21.71 -22.58
C SER A 202 11.17 -20.30 -22.98
N ARG A 203 12.05 -20.19 -23.99
CA ARG A 203 12.41 -18.90 -24.63
C ARG A 203 11.20 -18.17 -25.25
N SER A 204 10.06 -18.86 -25.37
CA SER A 204 8.77 -18.28 -25.73
C SER A 204 7.90 -18.23 -24.48
N LYS A 205 7.81 -17.05 -23.84
CA LYS A 205 6.66 -16.76 -22.96
C LYS A 205 5.42 -16.92 -23.83
N GLY A 206 4.61 -17.95 -23.56
CA GLY A 206 3.39 -18.17 -24.33
C GLY A 206 2.49 -16.92 -24.27
N ASP A 207 1.73 -16.66 -25.33
CA ASP A 207 0.82 -15.49 -25.42
C ASP A 207 -0.09 -15.38 -24.18
N GLN A 208 -0.44 -16.51 -23.57
CA GLN A 208 -1.22 -16.60 -22.33
C GLN A 208 -0.51 -15.98 -21.12
N ALA A 209 0.80 -16.17 -20.96
CA ALA A 209 1.58 -15.62 -19.84
C ALA A 209 1.79 -14.11 -20.00
N ARG A 210 2.01 -13.65 -21.23
CA ARG A 210 2.05 -12.22 -21.58
C ARG A 210 0.71 -11.55 -21.31
N TRP A 211 -0.38 -12.16 -21.77
CA TRP A 211 -1.75 -11.69 -21.53
C TRP A 211 -2.10 -11.63 -20.04
N ALA A 212 -1.77 -12.67 -19.27
CA ALA A 212 -2.01 -12.70 -17.83
C ALA A 212 -1.22 -11.61 -17.08
N SER A 213 0.02 -11.34 -17.50
CA SER A 213 0.86 -10.29 -16.91
C SER A 213 0.30 -8.90 -17.19
N GLY A 214 -0.07 -8.59 -18.44
CA GLY A 214 -0.74 -7.32 -18.78
C GLY A 214 -2.06 -7.13 -18.03
N ARG A 215 -2.86 -8.20 -17.92
CA ARG A 215 -4.11 -8.22 -17.14
C ARG A 215 -3.88 -7.92 -15.66
N LYS A 216 -2.81 -8.48 -15.06
CA LYS A 216 -2.45 -8.25 -13.65
C LYS A 216 -2.22 -6.76 -13.36
N PHE A 217 -1.43 -6.09 -14.19
CA PHE A 217 -1.13 -4.67 -14.02
C PHE A 217 -2.37 -3.79 -14.24
N ALA A 218 -3.20 -4.09 -15.25
CA ALA A 218 -4.46 -3.38 -15.46
C ALA A 218 -5.38 -3.43 -14.23
N VAL A 219 -5.55 -4.63 -13.64
CA VAL A 219 -6.38 -4.81 -12.43
C VAL A 219 -5.76 -4.13 -11.21
N MET A 220 -4.44 -4.17 -11.07
CA MET A 220 -3.70 -3.48 -10.01
C MET A 220 -3.90 -1.96 -10.09
N ASN A 221 -3.83 -1.39 -11.29
CA ASN A 221 -3.97 0.04 -11.56
C ASN A 221 -5.41 0.53 -11.35
N GLU A 222 -6.40 -0.28 -11.72
CA GLU A 222 -7.81 0.00 -11.41
C GLU A 222 -8.05 -0.02 -9.90
N LEU A 223 -7.51 -1.04 -9.20
CA LEU A 223 -7.66 -1.17 -7.75
C LEU A 223 -7.06 0.01 -6.99
N ILE A 224 -5.80 0.40 -7.27
CA ILE A 224 -5.17 1.53 -6.57
C ILE A 224 -5.93 2.83 -6.81
N SER A 225 -6.45 3.03 -8.01
CA SER A 225 -7.28 4.19 -8.36
C SER A 225 -8.57 4.23 -7.53
N MET A 226 -9.24 3.08 -7.38
CA MET A 226 -10.47 2.99 -6.56
C MET A 226 -10.19 3.13 -5.06
N LEU A 227 -9.11 2.54 -4.56
CA LEU A 227 -8.66 2.73 -3.17
C LEU A 227 -8.36 4.21 -2.89
N ALA A 228 -7.67 4.89 -3.80
CA ALA A 228 -7.30 6.30 -3.64
C ALA A 228 -8.53 7.21 -3.69
N LYS A 229 -9.44 6.95 -4.64
CA LYS A 229 -10.72 7.65 -4.73
C LYS A 229 -11.54 7.48 -3.45
N MET A 230 -11.68 6.25 -2.98
CA MET A 230 -12.45 5.95 -1.76
C MET A 230 -11.84 6.62 -0.53
N ALA A 231 -10.52 6.50 -0.33
CA ALA A 231 -9.82 7.17 0.76
C ALA A 231 -10.08 8.68 0.74
N ALA A 232 -9.94 9.32 -0.43
CA ALA A 232 -10.13 10.76 -0.60
C ALA A 232 -11.59 11.21 -0.40
N MET A 233 -12.57 10.50 -0.97
CA MET A 233 -13.98 10.89 -0.89
C MET A 233 -14.54 10.74 0.52
N HIS A 234 -14.14 9.71 1.25
CA HIS A 234 -14.65 9.44 2.60
C HIS A 234 -13.73 10.00 3.71
N ASP A 235 -12.62 10.65 3.34
CA ASP A 235 -11.59 11.14 4.28
C ASP A 235 -11.14 10.01 5.23
N ILE A 236 -10.75 8.88 4.65
CA ILE A 236 -10.35 7.65 5.36
C ILE A 236 -8.84 7.44 5.19
N ALA A 237 -8.16 7.02 6.25
CA ALA A 237 -6.80 6.50 6.15
C ALA A 237 -6.88 5.05 5.69
N LEU A 238 -6.21 4.71 4.59
CA LEU A 238 -6.23 3.35 4.05
C LEU A 238 -4.86 2.71 4.27
N LEU A 239 -4.81 1.63 5.04
CA LEU A 239 -3.60 0.90 5.40
C LEU A 239 -3.56 -0.45 4.67
N LEU A 240 -2.56 -0.61 3.81
CA LEU A 240 -2.31 -1.84 3.05
C LEU A 240 -1.13 -2.58 3.67
N THR A 241 -1.24 -3.89 3.87
CA THR A 241 -0.08 -4.74 4.16
C THR A 241 0.32 -5.56 2.93
N CYS A 242 1.62 -5.58 2.63
CA CYS A 242 2.19 -6.31 1.51
C CYS A 242 3.36 -7.20 1.97
N GLN A 243 3.57 -8.32 1.30
CA GLN A 243 4.76 -9.14 1.48
C GLN A 243 5.95 -8.55 0.72
N THR A 244 7.14 -9.08 0.97
CA THR A 244 8.35 -8.80 0.19
C THR A 244 8.66 -9.93 -0.77
N ILE A 245 9.28 -9.57 -1.89
CA ILE A 245 9.91 -10.50 -2.83
C ILE A 245 11.41 -10.20 -2.90
N THR A 246 12.18 -11.20 -3.32
CA THR A 246 13.62 -11.02 -3.56
C THR A 246 13.85 -10.68 -5.03
N ARG A 247 14.59 -9.59 -5.29
CA ARG A 247 15.13 -9.26 -6.62
C ARG A 247 16.64 -9.44 -6.60
N ILE A 248 17.16 -10.12 -7.62
CA ILE A 248 18.59 -10.28 -7.85
C ILE A 248 18.89 -9.52 -9.14
N ARG A 249 19.74 -8.50 -9.07
CA ARG A 249 20.22 -7.76 -10.24
C ARG A 249 21.60 -8.28 -10.63
N GLY A 250 21.86 -8.46 -11.93
CA GLY A 250 23.15 -8.89 -12.46
C GLY A 250 24.32 -8.09 -11.87
N GLY A 251 25.26 -8.78 -11.21
CA GLY A 251 26.42 -8.15 -10.56
C GLY A 251 26.21 -7.56 -9.15
N SER A 252 24.98 -7.59 -8.59
CA SER A 252 24.62 -6.97 -7.31
C SER A 252 24.06 -7.94 -6.26
N ARG A 253 23.97 -7.47 -5.01
CA ARG A 253 23.37 -8.20 -3.88
C ARG A 253 21.87 -8.41 -4.09
N ALA A 254 21.34 -9.51 -3.57
CA ALA A 254 19.89 -9.74 -3.48
C ALA A 254 19.24 -8.66 -2.61
N LEU A 255 18.15 -8.07 -3.10
CA LEU A 255 17.39 -7.02 -2.42
C LEU A 255 15.95 -7.47 -2.15
N LEU A 256 15.43 -7.10 -0.98
CA LEU A 256 14.01 -7.27 -0.67
C LEU A 256 13.25 -6.03 -1.12
N VAL A 257 12.26 -6.23 -1.98
CA VAL A 257 11.37 -5.17 -2.48
C VAL A 257 9.91 -5.54 -2.20
N PRO A 258 8.97 -4.58 -2.24
CA PRO A 258 7.54 -4.88 -2.16
C PRO A 258 7.11 -5.91 -3.20
N ALA A 259 6.21 -6.82 -2.83
CA ALA A 259 5.66 -7.83 -3.74
C ALA A 259 4.78 -7.22 -4.85
N ILE A 260 4.13 -6.10 -4.56
CA ILE A 260 3.40 -5.29 -5.53
C ILE A 260 4.25 -4.07 -5.86
N SER A 261 4.52 -3.86 -7.14
CA SER A 261 5.23 -2.69 -7.63
C SER A 261 4.73 -2.33 -9.02
N GLY A 262 4.61 -1.05 -9.31
CA GLY A 262 4.23 -0.49 -10.61
C GLY A 262 4.23 1.03 -10.50
N THR A 263 4.41 1.72 -11.62
CA THR A 263 4.49 3.19 -11.63
C THR A 263 3.19 3.82 -11.10
N GLU A 264 2.02 3.36 -11.53
CA GLU A 264 0.73 3.85 -11.02
C GLU A 264 0.47 3.42 -9.57
N TRP A 265 0.86 2.20 -9.21
CA TRP A 265 0.75 1.70 -7.84
C TRP A 265 1.54 2.59 -6.87
N ASP A 266 2.79 2.85 -7.20
CA ASP A 266 3.72 3.65 -6.41
C ASP A 266 3.28 5.12 -6.34
N ASN A 267 2.68 5.64 -7.40
CA ASN A 267 2.08 6.98 -7.43
C ASN A 267 0.85 7.08 -6.52
N GLY A 268 0.02 6.04 -6.46
CA GLY A 268 -1.16 6.00 -5.58
C GLY A 268 -0.82 5.91 -4.09
N ILE A 269 0.35 5.37 -3.74
CA ILE A 269 0.81 5.26 -2.35
C ILE A 269 1.41 6.58 -1.89
N SER A 270 0.81 7.17 -0.85
CA SER A 270 1.30 8.42 -0.26
C SER A 270 2.42 8.18 0.75
N THR A 271 2.32 7.10 1.52
CA THR A 271 3.28 6.75 2.57
C THR A 271 3.67 5.29 2.42
N ARG A 272 4.97 5.00 2.36
CA ARG A 272 5.51 3.64 2.22
C ARG A 272 6.47 3.35 3.37
N LEU A 273 6.15 2.30 4.10
CA LEU A 273 6.90 1.84 5.27
C LEU A 273 7.42 0.43 5.03
N VAL A 274 8.68 0.19 5.35
CA VAL A 274 9.25 -1.17 5.41
C VAL A 274 9.35 -1.61 6.86
N VAL A 275 8.83 -2.78 7.19
CA VAL A 275 8.97 -3.38 8.51
C VAL A 275 9.88 -4.60 8.42
N PHE A 276 10.90 -4.64 9.25
CA PHE A 276 11.89 -5.71 9.25
C PHE A 276 12.36 -6.07 10.66
N ARG A 277 13.01 -7.23 10.76
CA ARG A 277 13.75 -7.65 11.96
C ARG A 277 15.23 -7.45 11.67
N ASP A 278 15.97 -6.94 12.64
CA ASP A 278 17.42 -6.90 12.57
C ASP A 278 18.01 -7.20 13.95
N TRP A 279 19.30 -7.52 13.98
CA TRP A 279 20.06 -7.71 15.19
C TRP A 279 20.42 -6.35 15.79
N VAL A 280 20.13 -6.17 17.07
CA VAL A 280 20.57 -4.97 17.79
C VAL A 280 22.08 -5.12 18.03
N PRO A 281 22.93 -4.17 17.59
CA PRO A 281 24.35 -4.24 17.86
C PRO A 281 24.61 -4.24 19.37
N ALA A 282 25.19 -5.33 19.88
CA ALA A 282 25.41 -5.56 21.31
C ALA A 282 26.57 -4.72 21.88
N LYS A 283 26.54 -3.38 21.73
CA LYS A 283 27.58 -2.48 22.27
C LYS A 283 27.25 -1.88 23.64
N GLY A 284 26.09 -2.23 24.23
CA GLY A 284 25.68 -1.79 25.56
C GLY A 284 25.71 -2.92 26.61
N LYS A 285 25.90 -2.57 27.88
CA LYS A 285 25.57 -3.46 29.01
C LYS A 285 24.06 -3.39 29.22
N TRP A 286 23.32 -4.32 28.62
CA TRP A 286 21.87 -4.42 28.77
C TRP A 286 21.54 -5.32 29.96
N ASN A 287 20.55 -4.94 30.77
CA ASN A 287 20.02 -5.84 31.81
C ASN A 287 19.21 -6.98 31.14
N ASP A 288 19.00 -8.10 31.85
CA ASP A 288 18.23 -9.25 31.31
C ASP A 288 16.81 -8.87 30.83
N MET A 289 16.14 -7.94 31.52
CA MET A 289 14.84 -7.41 31.09
C MET A 289 14.89 -6.63 29.77
N ASP A 290 16.02 -6.00 29.48
CA ASP A 290 16.22 -5.30 28.21
C ASP A 290 16.58 -6.29 27.10
N ALA A 291 17.30 -7.37 27.40
CA ALA A 291 17.63 -8.41 26.43
C ALA A 291 16.39 -9.06 25.80
N ASP A 292 15.34 -9.32 26.60
CA ASP A 292 14.08 -9.86 26.07
C ASP A 292 13.30 -8.84 25.22
N LYS A 293 13.36 -7.54 25.57
CA LYS A 293 12.81 -6.48 24.71
C LYS A 293 13.56 -6.37 23.39
N LEU A 294 14.89 -6.51 23.41
CA LEU A 294 15.72 -6.50 22.22
C LEU A 294 15.46 -7.69 21.29
N ARG A 295 15.16 -8.88 21.83
CA ARG A 295 14.73 -10.04 21.01
C ARG A 295 13.40 -9.78 20.28
N LYS A 296 12.52 -9.01 20.92
CA LYS A 296 11.24 -8.56 20.34
C LYS A 296 11.39 -7.33 19.43
N ALA A 297 12.59 -6.74 19.32
CA ALA A 297 12.82 -5.54 18.54
C ALA A 297 12.58 -5.76 17.05
N ARG A 298 11.88 -4.80 16.46
CA ARG A 298 11.54 -4.66 15.05
C ARG A 298 11.87 -3.24 14.66
N TYR A 299 12.00 -3.02 13.36
CA TYR A 299 12.34 -1.73 12.82
C TYR A 299 11.33 -1.37 11.75
N VAL A 300 10.92 -0.11 11.74
CA VAL A 300 10.14 0.46 10.65
C VAL A 300 10.96 1.54 9.96
N GLY A 301 11.28 1.32 8.71
CA GLY A 301 11.93 2.28 7.83
C GLY A 301 10.91 3.07 7.05
N VAL A 302 11.10 4.38 6.93
CA VAL A 302 10.24 5.27 6.14
C VAL A 302 10.87 5.49 4.77
N LEU A 303 10.24 4.96 3.71
CA LEU A 303 10.71 5.12 2.33
C LEU A 303 10.02 6.28 1.62
N LYS A 304 8.73 6.48 1.90
CA LYS A 304 7.92 7.56 1.35
C LYS A 304 7.02 8.10 2.44
N ALA A 305 6.87 9.41 2.56
CA ALA A 305 5.89 10.03 3.45
C ALA A 305 5.27 11.25 2.77
N ASN A 306 3.94 11.34 2.81
CA ASN A 306 3.17 12.44 2.22
C ASN A 306 3.51 12.73 0.74
N GLY A 307 3.82 11.69 -0.03
CA GLY A 307 4.19 11.80 -1.44
C GLY A 307 5.69 11.97 -1.70
N VAL A 308 6.49 12.30 -0.67
CA VAL A 308 7.93 12.57 -0.79
C VAL A 308 8.73 11.32 -0.45
N ILE A 309 9.67 10.95 -1.32
CA ILE A 309 10.62 9.87 -1.08
C ILE A 309 11.64 10.34 -0.04
N MET A 310 11.81 9.57 1.02
CA MET A 310 12.62 9.90 2.20
C MET A 310 14.00 9.22 2.19
N ALA A 311 14.25 8.32 1.25
CA ALA A 311 15.52 7.64 1.09
C ALA A 311 16.33 8.23 -0.08
N GLU A 312 17.63 8.40 0.11
CA GLU A 312 18.57 8.54 -1.01
C GLU A 312 18.68 7.21 -1.76
N GLU A 313 19.16 7.25 -3.01
CA GLU A 313 19.12 6.16 -4.00
C GLU A 313 19.49 4.78 -3.41
N GLY A 314 18.46 3.94 -3.16
CA GLY A 314 18.61 2.56 -2.66
C GLY A 314 18.67 2.38 -1.13
N GLY A 315 18.56 3.46 -0.34
CA GLY A 315 18.59 3.43 1.12
C GLY A 315 17.23 3.17 1.78
N ILE A 316 17.25 2.95 3.09
CA ILE A 316 16.09 3.08 3.96
C ILE A 316 16.24 4.45 4.62
N GLY A 317 15.21 5.30 4.57
CA GLY A 317 15.23 6.63 5.18
C GLY A 317 15.29 6.56 6.72
N ASN A 318 14.51 7.38 7.41
CA ASN A 318 14.45 7.31 8.87
C ASN A 318 13.98 5.92 9.35
N VAL A 319 14.72 5.33 10.30
CA VAL A 319 14.41 4.03 10.89
C VAL A 319 13.99 4.21 12.35
N VAL A 320 12.82 3.69 12.70
CA VAL A 320 12.28 3.72 14.06
C VAL A 320 12.25 2.31 14.63
N PRO A 321 12.90 2.06 15.77
CA PRO A 321 12.79 0.78 16.44
C PRO A 321 11.55 0.69 17.33
N PHE A 322 10.94 -0.48 17.34
CA PHE A 322 9.78 -0.78 18.16
C PHE A 322 9.76 -2.24 18.60
N ALA A 323 9.04 -2.56 19.66
CA ALA A 323 8.76 -3.92 20.09
C ALA A 323 7.30 -4.28 19.82
N VAL A 324 7.05 -5.56 19.54
CA VAL A 324 5.70 -6.12 19.49
C VAL A 324 5.46 -6.90 20.76
N ASP A 325 4.60 -6.40 21.65
CA ASP A 325 4.24 -7.04 22.91
C ASP A 325 2.77 -7.49 22.94
N SER A 326 2.36 -8.16 24.03
CA SER A 326 0.98 -8.60 24.23
C SER A 326 -0.01 -7.43 24.28
N SER A 327 0.42 -6.29 24.82
CA SER A 327 -0.38 -5.05 24.95
C SER A 327 -0.38 -4.17 23.71
N GLY A 328 0.42 -4.48 22.68
CA GLY A 328 0.49 -3.70 21.44
C GLY A 328 1.92 -3.42 20.98
N LEU A 329 2.08 -2.35 20.21
CA LEU A 329 3.39 -1.83 19.82
C LEU A 329 3.95 -0.92 20.91
N CYS A 330 5.25 -0.99 21.13
CA CYS A 330 5.96 -0.14 22.08
C CYS A 330 7.17 0.50 21.41
N ASP A 331 7.35 1.81 21.60
CA ASP A 331 8.57 2.50 21.18
C ASP A 331 9.79 1.95 21.93
N ILE A 332 10.90 1.74 21.22
CA ILE A 332 12.20 1.50 21.83
C ILE A 332 13.00 2.79 21.67
N GLN A 333 13.57 3.30 22.75
CA GLN A 333 14.55 4.39 22.69
C GLN A 333 15.93 3.77 22.52
N MET A 334 16.42 3.71 21.27
CA MET A 334 17.82 3.40 20.99
C MET A 334 18.52 4.68 20.50
N ALA A 335 19.76 4.90 20.92
CA ALA A 335 20.55 6.01 20.42
C ALA A 335 20.80 5.81 18.92
N ALA A 336 20.71 6.86 18.11
CA ALA A 336 20.87 6.80 16.65
C ALA A 336 22.20 6.13 16.20
N VAL A 337 23.22 6.14 17.06
CA VAL A 337 24.53 5.51 16.87
C VAL A 337 24.44 3.97 16.76
N ASP A 338 23.41 3.36 17.33
CA ASP A 338 23.22 1.90 17.35
C ASP A 338 22.42 1.35 16.15
N ILE A 339 21.86 2.23 15.31
CA ILE A 339 21.04 1.85 14.14
C ILE A 339 21.81 2.07 12.82
N THR A 340 22.94 2.81 12.86
CA THR A 340 23.81 2.94 11.71
C THR A 340 24.31 1.55 11.27
N PRO A 341 24.06 1.13 10.01
CA PRO A 341 24.69 -0.08 9.50
C PRO A 341 26.20 0.08 9.68
N PRO A 342 26.94 -0.97 10.06
CA PRO A 342 28.39 -0.89 10.06
C PRO A 342 28.79 -0.40 8.67
N THR A 343 29.49 0.73 8.61
CA THR A 343 30.15 1.20 7.41
C THR A 343 31.12 0.08 7.04
N VAL A 344 30.68 -0.86 6.21
CA VAL A 344 31.59 -1.74 5.53
C VAL A 344 32.49 -0.78 4.76
N PRO A 345 33.80 -0.71 5.08
CA PRO A 345 34.70 0.11 4.30
C PRO A 345 34.43 -0.24 2.85
N ASN A 346 34.20 0.80 2.05
CA ASN A 346 34.07 0.67 0.62
C ASN A 346 35.39 0.09 0.12
N ALA A 347 35.50 -1.24 0.15
CA ALA A 347 36.54 -1.95 -0.54
C ALA A 347 36.13 -1.86 -2.00
N LEU A 348 36.40 -0.68 -2.58
CA LEU A 348 36.85 -0.51 -3.94
C LEU A 348 38.15 -1.32 -4.11
N GLN A 349 38.10 -2.63 -3.86
CA GLN A 349 38.89 -3.54 -4.65
C GLN A 349 38.12 -3.66 -5.94
N LEU A 350 38.51 -2.82 -6.89
CA LEU A 350 38.54 -3.15 -8.31
C LEU A 350 39.10 -4.58 -8.41
N ARG A 351 38.24 -5.58 -8.25
CA ARG A 351 38.58 -6.93 -8.67
C ARG A 351 38.78 -6.81 -10.17
N PRO A 352 39.97 -7.13 -10.70
CA PRO A 352 40.17 -7.12 -12.13
C PRO A 352 39.05 -7.94 -12.77
N PRO A 353 38.48 -7.50 -13.92
CA PRO A 353 37.49 -8.30 -14.62
C PRO A 353 38.07 -9.70 -14.77
N LYS A 354 37.35 -10.70 -14.24
CA LYS A 354 37.70 -12.11 -14.38
C LYS A 354 37.97 -12.31 -15.87
N ARG A 355 39.21 -12.67 -16.23
CA ARG A 355 39.58 -12.90 -17.63
C ARG A 355 38.54 -13.84 -18.22
N ARG A 356 37.89 -13.39 -19.29
CA ARG A 356 37.00 -14.21 -20.13
C ARG A 356 37.84 -15.43 -20.52
N PHE A 357 37.46 -16.60 -20.00
CA PHE A 357 38.07 -17.84 -20.47
C PHE A 357 37.67 -17.92 -21.94
N THR A 358 38.66 -17.83 -22.83
CA THR A 358 38.48 -18.02 -24.26
C THR A 358 38.13 -19.48 -24.49
N GLU A 359 36.84 -19.78 -24.43
CA GLU A 359 36.26 -20.98 -25.00
C GLU A 359 36.05 -20.68 -26.49
N ILE A 360 36.90 -21.27 -27.31
CA ILE A 360 36.74 -21.28 -28.76
C ILE A 360 35.79 -22.43 -29.06
N GLY A 361 34.66 -22.13 -29.72
CA GLY A 361 33.85 -23.13 -30.43
C GLY A 361 32.36 -23.09 -30.15
N ASP A 362 31.67 -22.22 -30.90
CA ASP A 362 30.31 -22.39 -31.44
C ASP A 362 29.15 -22.78 -30.50
N SER A 363 28.56 -21.77 -29.85
CA SER A 363 27.10 -21.67 -29.70
C SER A 363 26.72 -20.22 -29.39
N GLU A 364 26.01 -19.57 -30.32
CA GLU A 364 25.29 -18.32 -30.07
C GLU A 364 24.11 -18.59 -29.14
N ASP A 365 24.39 -18.76 -27.85
CA ASP A 365 23.38 -18.75 -26.80
C ASP A 365 23.73 -17.61 -25.84
N ASP A 366 23.18 -16.43 -26.14
CA ASP A 366 23.09 -15.34 -25.17
C ASP A 366 22.31 -15.85 -23.95
N ASP A 367 23.00 -16.02 -22.82
CA ASP A 367 22.36 -16.25 -21.53
C ASP A 367 21.44 -15.04 -21.25
N PRO A 368 20.12 -15.24 -21.08
CA PRO A 368 19.20 -14.13 -20.87
C PRO A 368 19.55 -13.39 -19.57
N ASP A 369 19.54 -12.06 -19.64
CA ASP A 369 19.86 -11.20 -18.51
C ASP A 369 18.91 -11.51 -17.34
N SER A 370 19.39 -11.41 -16.10
CA SER A 370 18.59 -11.81 -14.92
C SER A 370 17.25 -11.09 -14.81
N ASP A 371 17.14 -9.92 -15.44
CA ASP A 371 15.95 -9.09 -15.47
C ASP A 371 14.85 -9.66 -16.39
N GLU A 372 15.24 -10.40 -17.44
CA GLU A 372 14.33 -11.17 -18.31
C GLU A 372 13.86 -12.46 -17.65
N LEU A 373 14.77 -13.14 -16.92
CA LEU A 373 14.51 -14.39 -16.20
C LEU A 373 13.45 -14.26 -15.10
N TYR A 374 13.26 -13.05 -14.57
CA TYR A 374 12.25 -12.76 -13.57
C TYR A 374 11.07 -11.92 -14.08
N GLY A 375 10.95 -11.69 -15.39
CA GLY A 375 9.82 -10.97 -16.00
C GLY A 375 9.65 -9.56 -15.45
N TRP A 376 10.76 -8.89 -15.11
CA TRP A 376 10.80 -7.54 -14.58
C TRP A 376 11.21 -6.50 -15.61
N VAL A 377 11.18 -6.85 -16.90
CA VAL A 377 11.20 -5.82 -17.94
C VAL A 377 10.00 -4.92 -17.66
N GLU A 378 10.28 -3.64 -17.42
CA GLU A 378 9.28 -2.57 -17.36
C GLU A 378 8.70 -2.46 -18.78
N ASP A 379 7.78 -3.36 -19.09
CA ASP A 379 7.03 -3.45 -20.35
C ASP A 379 5.96 -2.33 -20.43
N ASP A 380 6.25 -1.15 -19.88
CA ASP A 380 5.45 0.06 -20.06
C ASP A 380 5.40 0.46 -21.56
N ALA A 381 6.34 -0.04 -22.37
CA ALA A 381 6.35 0.17 -23.82
C ALA A 381 5.35 -0.72 -24.59
N VAL A 382 4.97 -1.89 -24.07
CA VAL A 382 4.20 -2.91 -24.83
C VAL A 382 2.71 -2.91 -24.50
N ALA A 383 2.28 -2.14 -23.50
CA ALA A 383 0.86 -2.01 -23.13
C ALA A 383 0.02 -1.29 -24.20
N ALA A 384 0.63 -0.64 -25.19
CA ALA A 384 -0.06 0.12 -26.24
C ALA A 384 -0.41 -0.69 -27.51
N GLU A 385 0.17 -1.88 -27.73
CA GLU A 385 0.01 -2.57 -29.04
C GLU A 385 -1.12 -3.62 -29.07
N GLY A 386 -1.77 -3.90 -27.94
CA GLY A 386 -2.81 -4.94 -27.84
C GLY A 386 -4.24 -4.50 -28.18
N LEU A 387 -4.46 -3.28 -28.66
CA LEU A 387 -5.80 -2.71 -28.86
C LEU A 387 -5.90 -1.96 -30.20
N LEU A 388 -5.65 -2.66 -31.31
CA LEU A 388 -6.14 -2.26 -32.62
C LEU A 388 -7.35 -3.13 -32.96
N ILE A 389 -8.54 -2.58 -32.74
CA ILE A 389 -9.76 -3.04 -33.40
C ILE A 389 -9.67 -2.48 -34.82
N ASP A 390 -9.46 -3.37 -35.80
CA ASP A 390 -9.42 -3.02 -37.22
C ASP A 390 -10.84 -2.70 -37.70
N ASP A 391 -11.29 -1.46 -37.50
CA ASP A 391 -12.52 -0.95 -38.09
C ASP A 391 -12.26 -0.60 -39.57
N GLN A 392 -12.27 -1.62 -40.43
CA GLN A 392 -12.36 -1.39 -41.87
C GLN A 392 -13.77 -0.92 -42.23
N VAL A 393 -13.89 0.41 -42.38
CA VAL A 393 -14.99 1.08 -43.07
C VAL A 393 -14.84 0.83 -44.58
N PRO A 394 -15.83 0.24 -45.29
CA PRO A 394 -15.79 0.20 -46.73
C PRO A 394 -16.33 1.51 -47.31
N GLU A 395 -15.53 2.12 -48.19
CA GLU A 395 -15.91 3.27 -49.01
C GLU A 395 -17.19 3.00 -49.82
N ARG A 396 -18.08 4.00 -49.83
CA ARG A 396 -19.21 4.09 -50.76
C ARG A 396 -18.70 4.64 -52.09
N LEU A 397 -18.87 3.88 -53.16
CA LEU A 397 -18.95 4.40 -54.53
C LEU A 397 -20.33 4.07 -55.09
N GLU A 398 -21.02 5.12 -55.53
CA GLU A 398 -22.27 5.08 -56.26
C GLU A 398 -22.02 4.53 -57.68
N ASP A 399 -22.87 3.62 -58.17
CA ASP A 399 -23.68 3.86 -59.38
C ASP A 399 -24.54 2.64 -59.76
N GLY A 400 -25.72 2.92 -60.36
CA GLY A 400 -26.32 2.03 -61.37
C GLY A 400 -27.51 1.16 -60.94
N ALA A 401 -28.71 1.64 -61.25
CA ALA A 401 -29.98 0.93 -61.16
C ALA A 401 -30.14 -0.22 -62.20
N GLY A 402 -30.82 -1.32 -61.82
CA GLY A 402 -31.44 -2.27 -62.76
C GLY A 402 -31.60 -3.71 -62.22
N PRO A 403 -32.74 -4.44 -62.40
CA PRO A 403 -33.13 -5.56 -61.53
C PRO A 403 -33.12 -6.95 -62.25
N PRO A 404 -33.82 -8.00 -61.76
CA PRO A 404 -33.31 -9.09 -60.90
C PRO A 404 -33.34 -10.47 -61.59
N THR A 405 -32.64 -11.51 -61.08
CA THR A 405 -33.04 -12.91 -61.34
C THR A 405 -32.64 -13.90 -60.22
N ASN A 406 -33.59 -14.81 -59.96
CA ASN A 406 -33.53 -15.98 -59.08
C ASN A 406 -32.40 -16.97 -59.43
N GLY A 407 -31.85 -17.65 -58.42
CA GLY A 407 -31.05 -18.85 -58.62
C GLY A 407 -30.62 -19.53 -57.32
N ALA A 408 -31.39 -20.53 -56.88
CA ALA A 408 -31.08 -21.42 -55.76
C ALA A 408 -29.84 -22.29 -56.01
N ARG A 409 -29.08 -22.64 -54.96
CA ARG A 409 -28.72 -24.04 -54.61
C ARG A 409 -27.83 -24.19 -53.36
N GLU A 410 -28.03 -25.37 -52.78
CA GLU A 410 -27.66 -25.97 -51.49
C GLU A 410 -26.16 -26.08 -51.10
N PRO A 411 -25.87 -26.43 -49.81
CA PRO A 411 -24.52 -26.54 -49.25
C PRO A 411 -23.96 -27.97 -49.31
N PRO A 412 -22.63 -28.19 -49.24
CA PRO A 412 -22.09 -29.52 -49.07
C PRO A 412 -21.78 -29.87 -47.61
N SER A 413 -22.25 -31.06 -47.29
CA SER A 413 -22.21 -31.84 -46.08
C SER A 413 -20.83 -32.23 -45.53
N LYS A 414 -20.85 -32.44 -44.22
CA LYS A 414 -19.90 -33.20 -43.39
C LYS A 414 -19.44 -34.52 -44.03
N LYS A 415 -18.17 -34.88 -43.81
CA LYS A 415 -17.70 -36.27 -43.76
C LYS A 415 -17.01 -36.55 -42.44
N VAL A 416 -17.60 -37.50 -41.72
CA VAL A 416 -17.03 -38.30 -40.63
C VAL A 416 -16.69 -39.67 -41.24
N VAL A 417 -15.95 -40.47 -40.47
CA VAL A 417 -15.66 -41.91 -40.60
C VAL A 417 -14.26 -42.13 -41.22
N GLN A 418 -13.32 -42.80 -40.54
CA GLN A 418 -13.46 -43.97 -39.65
C GLN A 418 -12.41 -43.97 -38.54
#